data_AF-R4LLC5-F1
#
_entry.id   AF-R4LLC5-F1
#
_cell.length_a   1.000
_cell.length_b   1.000
_cell.length_c   1.000
_cell.angle_alpha   90.00
_cell.angle_beta   90.00
_cell.angle_gamma   90.00
#
_symmetry.space_group_name_H-M   'P 1'
#
loop_
_entity.id
_entity.type
_entity.pdbx_description
1 polymer ?
#
loop_
_entity_poly.entity_id
_entity_poly.type
_entity_poly.pdbx_seq_one_letter_code
_entity_poly.pdbx_strand_id
1 'polypeptide(L)'
;MLGRLIEAGDPVRYHGDFDWPGVSIAGRVMKQGAAAWRMSAEDYITAVSALDADHAIALTGRAAPTPGDPGLAAAMSAHGLAVLRSPR
;
A
#
# COMPACT_ATOMS: atom_id res chain seq x y z
N MET A 1 -19.04 2.55 8.18
CA MET A 1 -18.90 1.08 8.10
C MET A 1 -17.59 0.60 8.70
N LEU A 2 -16.41 1.14 8.30
CA LEU A 2 -15.12 0.82 8.95
C LEU A 2 -15.09 1.08 10.46
N GLY A 3 -15.59 2.24 10.92
CA GLY A 3 -15.61 2.58 12.35
C GLY A 3 -16.37 1.56 13.21
N ARG A 4 -17.49 1.01 12.71
CA ARG A 4 -18.31 0.04 13.45
C ARG A 4 -17.65 -1.34 13.59
N LEU A 5 -16.78 -1.73 12.66
CA LEU A 5 -16.02 -2.98 12.74
C LEU A 5 -14.83 -2.84 13.70
N ILE A 6 -14.19 -1.67 13.72
CA ILE A 6 -13.10 -1.36 14.63
C ILE A 6 -13.62 -1.25 16.08
N GLU A 7 -14.79 -0.62 16.28
CA GLU A 7 -15.46 -0.53 17.57
C GLU A 7 -15.97 -1.89 18.09
N ALA A 8 -16.23 -2.85 17.20
CA ALA A 8 -16.62 -4.21 17.57
C ALA A 8 -15.44 -5.05 18.11
N GLY A 9 -14.21 -4.52 18.10
CA GLY A 9 -13.01 -5.20 18.57
C GLY A 9 -12.39 -6.16 17.55
N ASP A 10 -12.96 -6.25 16.35
CA ASP A 10 -12.43 -7.12 15.30
C ASP A 10 -11.20 -6.50 14.62
N PRO A 11 -10.07 -7.24 14.48
CA PRO A 11 -8.89 -6.74 13.79
C PRO A 11 -9.19 -6.45 12.31
N VAL A 12 -9.35 -5.17 11.96
CA VAL A 12 -9.48 -4.75 10.56
C VAL A 12 -8.08 -4.63 9.95
N ARG A 13 -7.84 -5.41 8.89
CA ARG A 13 -6.61 -5.34 8.12
C ARG A 13 -6.88 -4.77 6.73
N TYR A 14 -6.06 -3.81 6.33
CA TYR A 14 -6.10 -3.25 4.99
C TYR A 14 -4.90 -3.71 4.19
N HIS A 15 -5.16 -4.26 3.02
CA HIS A 15 -4.16 -4.47 1.98
C HIS A 15 -4.66 -3.72 0.75
N GLY A 16 -3.83 -2.82 0.22
CA GLY A 16 -4.08 -2.00 -0.95
C GLY A 16 -3.03 -2.24 -2.02
N ASP A 17 -3.19 -1.56 -3.15
CA ASP A 17 -2.19 -1.56 -4.20
C ASP A 17 -0.97 -0.73 -3.76
N PHE A 18 0.20 -1.01 -4.34
CA PHE A 18 1.38 -0.17 -4.20
C PHE A 18 1.36 0.94 -5.25
N ASP A 19 0.43 1.87 -5.06
CA ASP A 19 0.37 3.16 -5.75
C ASP A 19 0.15 4.28 -4.73
N TRP A 20 0.31 5.54 -5.13
CA TRP A 20 0.13 6.65 -4.19
C TRP A 20 -1.31 6.76 -3.62
N PRO A 21 -2.38 6.53 -4.39
CA PRO A 21 -3.73 6.42 -3.85
C PRO A 21 -3.89 5.31 -2.80
N GLY A 22 -3.43 4.09 -3.06
CA GLY A 22 -3.50 2.93 -2.17
C GLY A 22 -2.72 3.15 -0.89
N VAL A 23 -1.51 3.71 -0.96
CA VAL A 23 -0.72 4.13 0.21
C VAL A 23 -1.44 5.22 1.01
N SER A 24 -2.07 6.19 0.34
CA SER A 24 -2.85 7.24 1.03
C SER A 24 -4.04 6.65 1.78
N ILE A 25 -4.73 5.66 1.19
CA ILE A 25 -5.84 4.95 1.83
C ILE A 25 -5.32 4.16 3.04
N ALA A 26 -4.20 3.42 2.90
CA ALA A 26 -3.55 2.71 3.99
C ALA A 26 -3.29 3.64 5.20
N GLY A 27 -2.72 4.82 4.95
CA GLY A 27 -2.48 5.81 6.00
C GLY A 27 -3.77 6.31 6.68
N ARG A 28 -4.88 6.45 5.94
CA ARG A 28 -6.17 6.89 6.50
C ARG A 28 -6.87 5.81 7.33
N VAL A 29 -6.80 4.55 6.91
CA VAL A 29 -7.41 3.44 7.66
C VAL A 29 -6.58 3.10 8.90
N MET A 30 -5.25 3.23 8.83
CA MET A 30 -4.39 3.07 10.00
C MET A 30 -4.68 4.11 11.08
N LYS A 31 -4.92 5.37 10.68
CA LYS A 31 -5.38 6.43 11.60
C LYS A 31 -6.72 6.12 12.28
N GLN A 32 -7.53 5.24 11.71
CA GLN A 32 -8.81 4.82 12.27
C GLN A 32 -8.68 3.58 13.18
N GLY A 33 -7.49 2.97 13.28
CA GLY A 33 -7.24 1.79 14.12
C GLY A 33 -7.11 0.47 13.34
N ALA A 34 -7.16 0.50 12.00
CA ALA A 34 -6.85 -0.69 11.19
C ALA A 34 -5.33 -0.93 11.11
N ALA A 35 -4.93 -2.16 10.84
CA ALA A 35 -3.54 -2.50 10.54
C ALA A 35 -3.32 -2.58 9.03
N ALA A 36 -2.26 -1.97 8.50
CA ALA A 36 -1.80 -2.29 7.16
C ALA A 36 -1.26 -3.72 7.14
N TRP A 37 -1.67 -4.51 6.15
CA TRP A 37 -1.25 -5.89 5.97
C TRP A 37 -0.47 -6.04 4.69
N ARG A 38 0.79 -6.48 4.81
CA ARG A 38 1.73 -6.65 3.69
C ARG A 38 1.88 -5.38 2.84
N MET A 39 2.04 -4.24 3.51
CA MET A 39 2.27 -2.94 2.87
C MET A 39 3.52 -2.26 3.46
N SER A 40 4.61 -3.02 3.58
CA SER A 40 5.95 -2.51 3.92
C SER A 40 6.80 -2.28 2.66
N ALA A 41 7.95 -1.64 2.83
CA ALA A 41 8.97 -1.50 1.79
C ALA A 41 9.46 -2.87 1.28
N GLU A 42 9.62 -3.85 2.18
CA GLU A 42 10.03 -5.21 1.83
C GLU A 42 8.97 -5.93 0.98
N ASP A 43 7.69 -5.78 1.36
CA ASP A 43 6.58 -6.31 0.57
C ASP A 43 6.55 -5.68 -0.84
N TYR A 44 6.78 -4.37 -0.94
CA TYR A 44 6.85 -3.66 -2.22
C TYR A 44 8.00 -4.17 -3.09
N ILE A 45 9.22 -4.25 -2.55
CA ILE A 45 10.41 -4.72 -3.29
C ILE A 45 10.20 -6.16 -3.78
N THR A 46 9.63 -7.01 -2.93
CA THR A 46 9.29 -8.40 -3.29
C THR A 46 8.28 -8.42 -4.43
N ALA A 47 7.24 -7.59 -4.36
CA ALA A 47 6.19 -7.55 -5.38
C ALA A 47 6.69 -6.99 -6.72
N VAL A 48 7.53 -5.95 -6.70
CA VAL A 48 8.19 -5.41 -7.91
C VAL A 48 9.11 -6.44 -8.55
N SER A 49 9.86 -7.20 -7.75
CA SER A 49 10.75 -8.24 -8.26
C SER A 49 10.00 -9.40 -8.94
N ALA A 50 8.71 -9.55 -8.63
CA ALA A 50 7.83 -10.57 -9.22
C ALA A 50 6.92 -10.03 -10.34
N LEU A 51 7.02 -8.73 -10.69
CA LEU A 51 6.25 -8.17 -11.80
C LEU A 51 6.80 -8.65 -13.14
N ASP A 52 5.93 -9.23 -13.96
CA ASP A 52 6.22 -9.43 -15.37
C ASP A 52 6.22 -8.09 -16.11
N ALA A 53 7.01 -8.00 -17.19
CA ALA A 53 7.14 -6.77 -17.99
C ALA A 53 5.79 -6.24 -18.50
N ASP A 54 4.83 -7.13 -18.79
CA ASP A 54 3.49 -6.77 -19.27
C ASP A 54 2.61 -6.13 -18.18
N HIS A 55 2.97 -6.30 -16.91
CA HIS A 55 2.24 -5.77 -15.76
C HIS A 55 2.99 -4.63 -15.06
N ALA A 56 4.17 -4.24 -15.57
CA ALA A 56 4.95 -3.14 -15.04
C ALA A 56 4.30 -1.79 -15.40
N ILE A 57 3.60 -1.20 -14.43
CA ILE A 57 2.93 0.09 -14.60
C ILE A 57 3.78 1.18 -13.96
N ALA A 58 3.98 2.29 -14.68
CA ALA A 58 4.71 3.44 -14.14
C ALA A 58 3.97 4.04 -12.94
N LEU A 59 4.70 4.28 -11.86
CA LEU A 59 4.19 5.00 -10.71
C LEU A 59 4.02 6.47 -11.08
N THR A 60 2.80 6.98 -10.96
CA THR A 60 2.45 8.36 -11.33
C THR A 60 1.81 9.11 -10.18
N GLY A 61 1.90 10.44 -10.21
CA GLY A 61 1.33 11.31 -9.20
C GLY A 61 2.29 11.64 -8.06
N ARG A 62 1.74 12.15 -6.95
CA ARG A 62 2.52 12.66 -5.81
C ARG A 62 2.73 11.59 -4.74
N ALA A 63 3.98 11.49 -4.26
CA ALA A 63 4.33 10.66 -3.12
C ALA A 63 3.39 10.85 -1.93
N ALA A 64 2.80 9.75 -1.47
CA ALA A 64 1.96 9.72 -0.29
C ALA A 64 2.82 9.50 0.97
N PRO A 65 2.48 10.11 2.12
CA PRO A 65 3.17 9.86 3.37
C PRO A 65 3.04 8.39 3.79
N THR A 66 4.15 7.78 4.21
CA THR A 66 4.20 6.40 4.72
C THR A 66 4.64 6.39 6.20
N PRO A 67 3.85 6.94 7.13
CA PRO A 67 4.28 7.10 8.52
C PRO A 67 4.56 5.79 9.25
N GLY A 68 3.96 4.67 8.80
CA GLY A 68 4.24 3.34 9.33
C GLY A 68 5.52 2.70 8.79
N ASP A 69 6.04 3.19 7.66
CA ASP A 69 7.27 2.72 7.03
C ASP A 69 7.80 3.79 6.06
N PRO A 70 8.67 4.71 6.52
CA PRO A 70 9.26 5.74 5.66
C PRO A 70 10.06 5.15 4.48
N GLY A 71 10.55 3.92 4.60
CA GLY A 71 11.28 3.21 3.55
C GLY A 71 10.39 2.89 2.34
N LEU A 72 9.08 2.73 2.54
CA LEU A 72 8.15 2.41 1.46
C LEU A 72 8.09 3.52 0.40
N ALA A 73 7.92 4.78 0.81
CA ALA A 73 7.86 5.89 -0.14
C ALA A 73 9.18 6.06 -0.90
N ALA A 74 10.31 5.83 -0.23
CA ALA A 74 11.63 5.87 -0.85
C ALA A 74 11.81 4.74 -1.89
N ALA A 75 11.45 3.51 -1.53
CA ALA A 75 11.51 2.36 -2.43
C ALA A 75 10.61 2.57 -3.65
N MET A 76 9.36 2.99 -3.44
CA MET A 76 8.42 3.29 -4.53
C MET A 76 8.93 4.37 -5.48
N SER A 77 9.53 5.43 -4.94
CA SER A 77 10.10 6.51 -5.76
C SER A 77 11.35 6.06 -6.52
N ALA A 78 12.17 5.19 -5.93
CA ALA A 78 13.39 4.69 -6.54
C ALA A 78 13.12 3.71 -7.69
N HIS A 79 12.15 2.82 -7.53
CA HIS A 79 11.76 1.87 -8.58
C HIS A 79 10.83 2.50 -9.62
N GLY A 80 10.01 3.49 -9.23
CA GLY A 80 9.10 4.18 -10.15
C GLY A 80 8.00 3.29 -10.72
N LEU A 81 7.67 2.19 -10.05
CA LEU A 81 6.65 1.22 -10.49
C LEU A 81 5.50 1.13 -9.50
N ALA A 82 4.28 1.08 -10.03
CA ALA A 82 3.09 0.73 -9.28
C ALA A 82 2.89 -0.79 -9.32
N VAL A 83 2.51 -1.38 -8.19
CA VAL A 83 2.06 -2.77 -8.16
C VAL A 83 0.56 -2.79 -7.88
N LEU A 84 -0.22 -3.07 -8.91
CA LEU A 84 -1.67 -3.19 -8.80
C LEU A 84 -2.05 -4.63 -8.47
N ARG A 85 -3.06 -4.82 -7.63
CA ARG A 85 -3.69 -6.11 -7.50
C ARG A 85 -4.43 -6.40 -8.81
N SER A 86 -3.99 -7.44 -9.51
CA SER A 86 -4.58 -7.82 -10.79
C SER A 86 -6.11 -7.93 -10.67
N PRO A 87 -6.89 -7.30 -11.57
CA PRO A 87 -8.29 -7.63 -11.73
C PRO A 87 -8.34 -9.05 -12.30
N ARG A 88 -8.86 -9.99 -11.53
CA ARG A 88 -9.20 -11.31 -12.06
C ARG A 88 -10.23 -11.19 -13.19
#